data_AF-A0A3N5HHP4-F1
#
_entry.id   AF-A0A3N5HHP4-F1
#
_cell.length_a   1.000
_cell.length_b   1.000
_cell.length_c   1.000
_cell.angle_alpha   90.00
_cell.angle_beta   90.00
_cell.angle_gamma   90.00
#
_symmetry.space_group_name_H-M   'P 1'
#
loop_
_entity.id
_entity.type
_entity.pdbx_description
1 polymer ?
#
loop_
_entity_poly.entity_id
_entity_poly.type
_entity_poly.pdbx_seq_one_letter_code
_entity_poly.pdbx_strand_id
1 'polypeptide(L)'
;MSPGLYSPGPARRAPRCGRQAGASALRYISGSYPVSSPVLVLTHPLFLQHQPGRGHPESPLRLSRTLEYLEKNRLPTLEFRAPRLARPEEIARVHDPELLEEFGGLAGTHVAIDVDTFASPSTHDAALAAAGASIEAVEAVLGGTHRTAFALVRPPG
;
A
#
# COMPACT_ATOMS: atom_id res chain seq x y z
N MET A 1 -7.96 -39.68 49.22
CA MET A 1 -7.09 -38.66 48.59
C MET A 1 -7.99 -37.68 47.88
N SER A 2 -8.19 -36.51 48.48
CA SER A 2 -9.14 -35.49 48.02
C SER A 2 -8.49 -34.55 46.99
N PRO A 3 -9.18 -34.15 45.92
CA PRO A 3 -8.66 -33.17 44.97
C PRO A 3 -8.85 -31.74 45.52
N GLY A 4 -7.75 -30.98 45.54
CA GLY A 4 -7.71 -29.60 46.02
C GLY A 4 -8.42 -28.63 45.07
N LEU A 5 -9.25 -27.77 45.67
CA LEU A 5 -9.94 -26.66 45.02
C LEU A 5 -8.96 -25.52 44.75
N TYR A 6 -8.77 -25.16 43.49
CA TYR A 6 -8.07 -23.94 43.07
C TYR A 6 -9.06 -22.77 43.06
N SER A 7 -8.84 -21.75 43.90
CA SER A 7 -9.60 -20.50 43.88
C SER A 7 -8.88 -19.46 43.00
N PRO A 8 -9.54 -18.83 42.01
CA PRO A 8 -8.94 -17.72 41.29
C PRO A 8 -9.01 -16.44 42.13
N GLY A 9 -7.86 -15.78 42.30
CA GLY A 9 -7.75 -14.45 42.93
C GLY A 9 -8.36 -13.32 42.08
N PRO A 10 -8.60 -12.15 42.67
CA PRO A 10 -9.33 -11.07 42.00
C PRO A 10 -8.56 -10.49 40.81
N ALA A 11 -9.27 -10.31 39.70
CA ALA A 11 -8.76 -9.67 38.49
C ALA A 11 -8.31 -8.22 38.78
N ARG A 12 -7.02 -7.93 38.55
CA ARG A 12 -6.48 -6.58 38.63
C ARG A 12 -7.03 -5.75 37.47
N ARG A 13 -7.80 -4.69 37.77
CA ARG A 13 -8.24 -3.69 36.79
C ARG A 13 -7.03 -2.89 36.30
N ALA A 14 -6.80 -2.91 34.99
CA ALA A 14 -5.88 -1.98 34.34
C ALA A 14 -6.37 -0.52 34.49
N PRO A 15 -5.46 0.47 34.61
CA PRO A 15 -5.84 1.87 34.69
C PRO A 15 -6.48 2.32 33.37
N ARG A 16 -7.62 3.00 33.47
CA ARG A 16 -8.31 3.61 32.34
C ARG A 16 -7.44 4.74 31.79
N CYS A 17 -6.82 4.51 30.64
CA CYS A 17 -6.20 5.56 29.85
C CYS A 17 -7.28 6.57 29.46
N GLY A 18 -7.15 7.81 29.94
CA GLY A 18 -8.08 8.89 29.63
C GLY A 18 -8.05 9.20 28.14
N ARG A 19 -9.18 8.97 27.46
CA ARG A 19 -9.43 9.52 26.12
C ARG A 19 -9.37 11.04 26.20
N GLN A 20 -8.23 11.64 25.89
CA GLN A 20 -8.21 12.99 25.36
C GLN A 20 -8.66 12.90 23.90
N ALA A 21 -9.92 13.23 23.67
CA ALA A 21 -10.50 13.38 22.36
C ALA A 21 -9.93 14.65 21.70
N GLY A 22 -8.74 14.54 21.10
CA GLY A 22 -8.28 15.47 20.08
C GLY A 22 -8.95 15.12 18.76
N ALA A 23 -10.24 15.47 18.61
CA ALA A 23 -10.92 15.38 17.32
C ALA A 23 -10.34 16.45 16.38
N SER A 24 -9.21 16.14 15.74
CA SER A 24 -8.82 16.85 14.52
C SER A 24 -9.85 16.44 13.47
N ALA A 25 -10.88 17.27 13.33
CA ALA A 25 -11.91 17.10 12.33
C ALA A 25 -11.21 16.95 10.98
N LEU A 26 -11.31 15.76 10.39
CA LEU A 26 -11.04 15.55 8.97
C LEU A 26 -11.87 16.60 8.24
N ARG A 27 -11.21 17.69 7.82
CA ARG A 27 -11.85 18.71 7.00
C ARG A 27 -12.22 18.00 5.71
N TYR A 28 -13.50 17.72 5.55
CA TYR A 28 -14.06 17.36 4.26
C TYR A 28 -13.62 18.45 3.29
N ILE A 29 -12.78 18.09 2.32
CA ILE A 29 -12.22 19.03 1.35
C ILE A 29 -13.39 19.49 0.48
N SER A 30 -14.06 20.56 0.89
CA SER A 30 -15.17 21.20 0.17
C SER A 30 -14.65 22.07 -0.97
N GLY A 31 -13.67 21.57 -1.73
CA GLY A 31 -13.20 22.20 -2.95
C GLY A 31 -14.26 22.07 -4.02
N SER A 32 -14.66 23.18 -4.64
CA SER A 32 -15.51 23.19 -5.83
C SER A 32 -14.68 22.73 -7.04
N TYR A 33 -14.47 21.43 -7.17
CA TYR A 33 -13.86 20.88 -8.38
C TYR A 33 -14.91 20.86 -9.48
N PRO A 34 -14.60 21.35 -10.69
CA PRO A 34 -15.48 21.13 -11.83
C PRO A 34 -15.64 19.59 -12.02
N VAL A 35 -16.84 19.16 -12.42
CA VAL A 35 -17.20 17.75 -12.65
C VAL A 35 -16.29 17.06 -13.69
N SER A 36 -15.43 17.83 -14.36
CA SER A 36 -14.46 17.42 -15.38
C SER A 36 -13.01 17.22 -14.88
N SER A 37 -12.69 17.36 -13.59
CA SER A 37 -11.32 17.12 -13.12
C SER A 37 -10.90 15.66 -13.35
N PRO A 38 -9.74 15.39 -13.98
CA PRO A 38 -9.30 14.04 -14.24
C PRO A 38 -9.03 13.28 -12.92
N VAL A 39 -9.28 11.98 -12.95
CA VAL A 39 -8.83 11.01 -11.96
C VAL A 39 -7.37 10.70 -12.26
N LEU A 40 -6.50 10.99 -11.30
CA LEU A 40 -5.09 10.59 -11.38
C LEU A 40 -4.98 9.08 -11.21
N VAL A 41 -4.38 8.39 -12.17
CA VAL A 41 -4.08 6.96 -12.10
C VAL A 41 -2.57 6.78 -12.03
N LEU A 42 -2.08 6.31 -10.89
CA LEU A 42 -0.65 6.05 -10.70
C LEU A 42 -0.35 4.60 -11.04
N THR A 43 0.50 4.37 -12.04
CA THR A 43 0.93 3.05 -12.48
C THR A 43 2.35 3.08 -13.03
N HIS A 44 3.11 2.00 -12.89
CA HIS A 44 4.52 1.94 -13.28
C HIS A 44 4.85 0.65 -14.05
N PRO A 45 5.69 0.68 -15.11
CA PRO A 45 6.11 -0.53 -15.81
C PRO A 45 6.78 -1.59 -14.93
N LEU A 46 7.49 -1.18 -13.86
CA LEU A 46 8.09 -2.08 -12.86
C LEU A 46 7.04 -3.01 -12.22
N PHE A 47 5.80 -2.58 -12.11
CA PHE A 47 4.73 -3.37 -11.53
C PHE A 47 4.44 -4.64 -12.34
N LEU A 48 4.73 -4.66 -13.64
CA LEU A 48 4.61 -5.86 -14.48
C LEU A 48 5.84 -6.78 -14.35
N GLN A 49 6.95 -6.27 -13.83
CA GLN A 49 8.22 -7.00 -13.70
C GLN A 49 8.34 -7.79 -12.41
N HIS A 50 7.54 -7.49 -11.37
CA HIS A 50 7.39 -8.38 -10.23
C HIS A 50 6.82 -9.73 -10.71
N GLN A 51 7.49 -10.85 -10.45
CA GLN A 51 7.09 -12.19 -10.88
C GLN A 51 7.02 -13.16 -9.68
N PRO A 52 5.84 -13.38 -9.08
CA PRO A 52 5.66 -14.28 -7.94
C PRO A 52 5.68 -15.76 -8.31
N GLY A 53 5.75 -16.08 -9.60
CA GLY A 53 5.76 -17.45 -10.11
C GLY A 53 4.53 -17.79 -10.93
N ARG A 54 4.62 -18.93 -11.64
CA ARG A 54 3.57 -19.40 -12.54
C ARG A 54 2.35 -19.86 -11.73
N GLY A 55 1.17 -19.37 -12.10
CA GLY A 55 -0.10 -19.76 -11.47
C GLY A 55 -0.41 -19.03 -10.18
N HIS A 56 0.47 -18.13 -9.73
CA HIS A 56 0.22 -17.31 -8.56
C HIS A 56 -0.96 -16.33 -8.80
N PRO A 57 -1.91 -16.18 -7.85
CA PRO A 57 -3.05 -15.28 -8.03
C PRO A 57 -2.61 -13.81 -8.16
N GLU A 58 -1.62 -13.39 -7.37
CA GLU A 58 -0.91 -12.13 -7.57
C GLU A 58 0.00 -12.29 -8.80
N SER A 59 -0.43 -11.85 -9.98
CA SER A 59 0.32 -12.00 -11.23
C SER A 59 0.29 -10.75 -12.08
N PRO A 60 1.25 -10.56 -12.99
CA PRO A 60 1.28 -9.40 -13.89
C PRO A 60 -0.01 -9.25 -14.73
N LEU A 61 -0.71 -10.36 -14.97
CA LEU A 61 -1.98 -10.38 -15.70
C LEU A 61 -3.07 -9.55 -15.01
N ARG A 62 -3.07 -9.45 -13.68
CA ARG A 62 -4.03 -8.61 -12.96
C ARG A 62 -3.92 -7.15 -13.40
N LEU A 63 -2.69 -6.64 -13.45
CA LEU A 63 -2.43 -5.26 -13.86
C LEU A 63 -2.62 -5.07 -15.36
N SER A 64 -2.03 -5.92 -16.20
CA SER A 64 -2.08 -5.73 -17.65
C SER A 64 -3.50 -5.80 -18.21
N ARG A 65 -4.36 -6.67 -17.68
CA ARG A 65 -5.78 -6.75 -18.07
C ARG A 65 -6.57 -5.53 -17.63
N THR A 66 -6.29 -4.97 -16.46
CA THR A 66 -6.91 -3.71 -16.04
C THR A 66 -6.48 -2.56 -16.95
N LEU A 67 -5.19 -2.44 -17.26
CA LEU A 67 -4.69 -1.38 -18.16
C LEU A 67 -5.30 -1.50 -19.57
N GLU A 68 -5.32 -2.71 -20.14
CA GLU A 68 -5.95 -3.00 -21.44
C GLU A 68 -7.43 -2.62 -21.44
N TYR A 69 -8.16 -2.95 -20.37
CA TYR A 69 -9.57 -2.58 -20.23
C TYR A 69 -9.77 -1.05 -20.17
N LEU A 70 -8.97 -0.35 -19.38
CA LEU A 70 -9.07 1.12 -19.25
C LEU A 70 -8.76 1.81 -20.57
N GLU A 71 -7.73 1.35 -21.29
CA GLU A 71 -7.35 1.87 -22.60
C GLU A 71 -8.46 1.64 -23.64
N LYS A 72 -9.01 0.41 -23.70
CA LYS A 72 -10.08 0.05 -24.64
C LYS A 72 -11.35 0.86 -24.45
N ASN A 73 -11.72 1.14 -23.20
CA ASN A 73 -12.95 1.87 -22.88
C ASN A 73 -12.80 3.40 -22.95
N ARG A 74 -11.56 3.92 -23.14
CA ARG A 74 -11.26 5.35 -23.33
C ARG A 74 -12.01 6.25 -22.36
N LEU A 75 -11.90 5.94 -21.06
CA LEU A 75 -12.52 6.75 -20.02
C LEU A 75 -11.95 8.18 -20.12
N PRO A 76 -12.76 9.20 -20.46
CA PRO A 76 -12.28 10.51 -20.93
C PRO A 76 -11.62 11.36 -19.84
N THR A 77 -11.59 10.87 -18.60
CA THR A 77 -11.16 11.61 -17.41
C THR A 77 -10.01 10.92 -16.67
N LEU A 78 -9.25 10.03 -17.30
CA LEU A 78 -8.07 9.41 -16.65
C LEU A 78 -6.78 10.10 -17.06
N GLU A 79 -6.00 10.52 -16.07
CA GLU A 79 -4.62 10.97 -16.24
C GLU A 79 -3.67 9.91 -15.70
N PHE A 80 -2.89 9.26 -16.56
CA PHE A 80 -1.91 8.26 -16.14
C PHE A 80 -0.57 8.91 -15.82
N ARG A 81 0.02 8.52 -14.68
CA ARG A 81 1.33 9.01 -14.24
C ARG A 81 2.17 7.89 -13.63
N ALA A 82 3.47 7.91 -13.92
CA ALA A 82 4.44 7.07 -13.25
C ALA A 82 4.76 7.67 -11.87
N PRO A 83 4.61 6.91 -10.76
CA PRO A 83 4.99 7.38 -9.43
C PRO A 83 6.51 7.43 -9.27
N ARG A 84 6.99 8.23 -8.32
CA ARG A 84 8.34 8.11 -7.77
C ARG A 84 8.48 6.85 -6.91
N LEU A 85 9.72 6.44 -6.66
CA LEU A 85 10.00 5.47 -5.61
C LEU A 85 9.80 6.13 -4.24
N ALA A 86 9.19 5.42 -3.30
CA ALA A 86 9.14 5.84 -1.92
C ALA A 86 10.56 5.98 -1.35
N ARG A 87 10.78 7.04 -0.56
CA ARG A 87 12.06 7.30 0.09
C ARG A 87 12.22 6.40 1.31
N PRO A 88 13.45 6.03 1.70
CA PRO A 88 13.69 5.22 2.89
C PRO A 88 13.01 5.76 4.15
N GLU A 89 13.02 7.09 4.35
CA GLU A 89 12.43 7.74 5.53
C GLU A 89 10.90 7.70 5.52
N GLU A 90 10.27 7.48 4.36
CA GLU A 90 8.82 7.33 4.25
C GLU A 90 8.39 5.91 4.63
N ILE A 91 9.13 4.91 4.17
CA ILE A 91 8.88 3.50 4.50
C ILE A 91 9.17 3.24 5.99
N ALA A 92 10.23 3.83 6.53
CA ALA A 92 10.63 3.71 7.95
C ALA A 92 9.61 4.31 8.94
N ARG A 93 8.54 4.97 8.47
CA ARG A 93 7.45 5.41 9.36
C ARG A 93 6.52 4.28 9.78
N VAL A 94 6.54 3.15 9.06
CA VAL A 94 5.62 2.02 9.27
C VAL A 94 6.37 0.72 9.52
N HIS A 95 7.57 0.56 8.96
CA HIS A 95 8.35 -0.67 9.04
C HIS A 95 9.62 -0.46 9.85
N ASP A 96 9.98 -1.47 10.65
CA ASP A 96 11.19 -1.47 11.46
C ASP A 96 12.46 -1.56 10.60
N PRO A 97 13.61 -0.99 11.03
CA PRO A 97 14.85 -0.96 10.25
C PRO A 97 15.35 -2.34 9.82
N GLU A 98 15.17 -3.36 10.67
CA GLU A 98 15.59 -4.74 10.42
C GLU A 98 14.86 -5.32 9.20
N LEU A 99 13.54 -5.11 9.10
CA LEU A 99 12.76 -5.53 7.93
C LEU A 99 13.20 -4.79 6.66
N LEU A 100 13.58 -3.51 6.77
CA LEU A 100 14.05 -2.74 5.62
C LEU A 100 15.41 -3.21 5.11
N GLU A 101 16.30 -3.58 6.02
CA GLU A 101 17.59 -4.17 5.67
C GLU A 101 17.40 -5.53 4.98
N GLU A 102 16.57 -6.40 5.56
CA GLU A 102 16.22 -7.69 4.95
C GLU A 102 15.59 -7.52 3.57
N PHE A 103 14.62 -6.61 3.44
CA PHE A 103 13.94 -6.33 2.18
C PHE A 103 14.90 -5.78 1.11
N GLY A 104 15.82 -4.89 1.50
CA GLY A 104 16.88 -4.39 0.63
C GLY A 104 17.80 -5.49 0.12
N GLY A 105 18.08 -6.50 0.96
CA GLY A 105 18.85 -7.69 0.59
C GLY A 105 18.20 -8.58 -0.47
N LEU A 106 16.89 -8.44 -0.72
CA LEU A 106 16.18 -9.21 -1.74
C LEU A 106 16.34 -8.64 -3.16
N ALA A 107 16.89 -7.43 -3.30
CA ALA A 107 17.07 -6.78 -4.59
C ALA A 107 17.89 -7.67 -5.55
N GLY A 108 17.37 -7.89 -6.77
CA GLY A 108 18.04 -8.74 -7.76
C GLY A 108 17.90 -10.25 -7.53
N THR A 109 17.23 -10.70 -6.46
CA THR A 109 17.11 -12.12 -6.11
C THR A 109 15.75 -12.72 -6.50
N HIS A 110 15.69 -14.05 -6.58
CA HIS A 110 14.43 -14.81 -6.59
C HIS A 110 14.35 -15.61 -5.30
N VAL A 111 13.32 -15.37 -4.48
CA VAL A 111 13.22 -15.98 -3.16
C VAL A 111 11.76 -16.06 -2.71
N ALA A 112 11.40 -17.16 -2.06
CA ALA A 112 10.15 -17.27 -1.31
C ALA A 112 10.39 -16.66 0.07
N ILE A 113 9.71 -15.55 0.36
CA ILE A 113 9.75 -14.89 1.69
C ILE A 113 8.94 -15.73 2.67
N ASP A 114 7.76 -16.20 2.24
CA ASP A 114 6.92 -17.15 2.95
C ASP A 114 6.19 -18.08 1.95
N VAL A 115 5.20 -18.85 2.43
CA VAL A 115 4.42 -19.81 1.63
C VAL A 115 3.65 -19.17 0.47
N ASP A 116 3.23 -17.91 0.61
CA ASP A 116 2.39 -17.18 -0.34
C ASP A 116 3.05 -15.87 -0.85
N THR A 117 4.24 -15.52 -0.35
CA THR A 117 4.95 -14.29 -0.72
C THR A 117 6.27 -14.61 -1.42
N PHE A 118 6.37 -14.21 -2.69
CA PHE A 118 7.53 -14.45 -3.53
C PHE A 118 8.14 -13.14 -4.02
N ALA A 119 9.46 -13.02 -3.89
CA ALA A 119 10.24 -11.98 -4.51
C ALA A 119 10.96 -12.50 -5.77
N SER A 120 11.13 -11.58 -6.70
CA SER A 120 11.84 -11.67 -7.97
C SER A 120 12.72 -10.43 -8.12
N PRO A 121 13.67 -10.37 -9.08
CA PRO A 121 14.71 -9.35 -9.12
C PRO A 121 14.18 -7.91 -9.07
N SER A 122 13.06 -7.64 -9.74
CA SER A 122 12.43 -6.32 -9.78
C SER A 122 11.46 -6.03 -8.63
N THR A 123 11.30 -6.95 -7.67
CA THR A 123 10.29 -6.84 -6.59
C THR A 123 10.59 -5.70 -5.64
N HIS A 124 11.86 -5.53 -5.29
CA HIS A 124 12.30 -4.44 -4.43
C HIS A 124 11.85 -3.08 -4.98
N ASP A 125 12.24 -2.78 -6.22
CA ASP A 125 11.91 -1.50 -6.85
C ASP A 125 10.42 -1.37 -7.17
N ALA A 126 9.75 -2.46 -7.54
CA ALA A 126 8.30 -2.46 -7.74
C ALA A 126 7.54 -2.14 -6.45
N ALA A 127 7.96 -2.67 -5.30
CA ALA A 127 7.35 -2.37 -4.01
C ALA A 127 7.57 -0.91 -3.59
N LEU A 128 8.78 -0.38 -3.78
CA LEU A 128 9.06 1.04 -3.53
C LEU A 128 8.23 1.95 -4.44
N ALA A 129 8.05 1.60 -5.71
CA ALA A 129 7.17 2.32 -6.62
C ALA A 129 5.69 2.20 -6.20
N ALA A 130 5.26 1.05 -5.66
CA ALA A 130 3.88 0.84 -5.20
C ALA A 130 3.57 1.69 -3.95
N ALA A 131 4.50 1.72 -2.99
CA ALA A 131 4.42 2.60 -1.84
C ALA A 131 4.44 4.08 -2.26
N GLY A 132 5.34 4.45 -3.18
CA GLY A 132 5.45 5.81 -3.71
C GLY A 132 4.17 6.26 -4.41
N ALA A 133 3.53 5.40 -5.22
CA ALA A 133 2.23 5.68 -5.82
C ALA A 133 1.13 5.94 -4.77
N SER A 134 1.12 5.14 -3.70
CA SER A 134 0.12 5.32 -2.64
C SER A 134 0.30 6.63 -1.90
N ILE A 135 1.56 7.01 -1.61
CA ILE A 135 1.91 8.30 -0.99
C ILE A 135 1.53 9.46 -1.93
N GLU A 136 1.96 9.41 -3.19
CA GLU A 136 1.66 10.47 -4.17
C GLU A 136 0.15 10.62 -4.41
N ALA A 137 -0.62 9.54 -4.43
CA ALA A 137 -2.08 9.61 -4.56
C ALA A 137 -2.69 10.43 -3.42
N VAL A 138 -2.25 10.18 -2.19
CA VAL A 138 -2.73 10.90 -1.01
C VAL A 138 -2.26 12.35 -1.03
N GLU A 139 -0.99 12.61 -1.36
CA GLU A 139 -0.43 13.95 -1.50
C GLU A 139 -1.18 14.76 -2.57
N ALA A 140 -1.53 14.14 -3.70
CA ALA A 140 -2.25 14.80 -4.78
C ALA A 140 -3.67 15.24 -4.34
N VAL A 141 -4.36 14.39 -3.58
CA VAL A 141 -5.71 14.66 -3.08
C VAL A 141 -5.70 15.67 -1.93
N LEU A 142 -4.85 15.47 -0.92
CA LEU A 142 -4.76 16.38 0.23
C LEU A 142 -4.17 17.75 -0.15
N GLY A 143 -3.26 17.78 -1.13
CA GLY A 143 -2.70 19.01 -1.71
C GLY A 143 -3.64 19.74 -2.68
N GLY A 144 -4.80 19.15 -3.01
CA GLY A 144 -5.82 19.76 -3.86
C GLY A 144 -5.46 19.81 -5.36
N THR A 145 -4.38 19.15 -5.78
CA THR A 145 -4.00 19.06 -7.21
C THR A 145 -4.97 18.19 -8.00
N HIS A 146 -5.52 17.16 -7.35
CA HIS A 146 -6.52 16.25 -7.92
C HIS A 146 -7.63 16.04 -6.91
N ARG A 147 -8.87 15.89 -7.40
CA ARG A 147 -9.99 15.52 -6.52
C ARG A 147 -9.95 14.04 -6.14
N THR A 148 -9.54 13.21 -7.09
CA THR A 148 -9.57 11.75 -6.98
C THR A 148 -8.28 11.20 -7.55
N ALA A 149 -7.70 10.24 -6.85
CA ALA A 149 -6.55 9.48 -7.32
C ALA A 149 -6.79 7.98 -7.12
N PHE A 150 -6.19 7.16 -7.97
CA PHE A 150 -6.24 5.70 -7.93
C PHE A 150 -4.83 5.14 -8.13
N ALA A 151 -4.28 4.54 -7.08
CA ALA A 151 -2.99 3.86 -7.12
C ALA A 151 -3.19 2.44 -7.67
N LEU A 152 -2.96 2.26 -8.97
CA LEU A 152 -3.06 0.97 -9.65
C LEU A 152 -1.70 0.27 -9.58
N VAL A 153 -1.42 -0.30 -8.40
CA VAL A 153 -0.10 -0.76 -7.98
C VAL A 153 0.03 -2.26 -7.87
N ARG A 154 1.28 -2.74 -7.96
CA ARG A 154 1.69 -4.12 -7.70
C ARG A 154 3.21 -4.17 -7.44
N PRO A 155 3.70 -4.90 -6.41
CA PRO A 155 2.98 -5.76 -5.46
C PRO A 155 1.99 -5.00 -4.56
N PRO A 156 0.99 -5.70 -3.99
CA PRO A 156 0.13 -5.13 -2.95
C PRO A 156 0.91 -4.94 -1.63
N GLY A 157 0.34 -4.17 -0.70
CA GLY A 157 0.86 -3.97 0.66
C GLY A 157 -0.28 -3.88 1.67
#